data_AF-A0A9W8I8M8-F1
#
_entry.id   AF-A0A9W8I8M8-F1
#
_cell.length_a   1.000
_cell.length_b   1.000
_cell.length_c   1.000
_cell.angle_alpha   90.00
_cell.angle_beta   90.00
_cell.angle_gamma   90.00
#
_symmetry.space_group_name_H-M   'P 1'
#
loop_
_entity.id
_entity.type
_entity.pdbx_description
1 polymer ?
#
loop_
_entity_poly.entity_id
_entity_poly.type
_entity_poly.pdbx_seq_one_letter_code
_entity_poly.pdbx_strand_id
1 'polypeptide(L)'
;MLTNANVAKAGMQKKEKSLAELVSGNPQTLCSQRLETQVSEIRASSNWLQRIVRRSQKSQWQKNINYTEVAYRENEEHELQNICTVASRADSQDSLNEHSEISLLSRFGSTDTREHLYPVDSLEAMPAYENRPRLKFLMLVAHAAMIGYLLLLWQQLRDHMSESFAWHPILMSVALVMSTEGIVIMQYAPWPVPHNQTQNSRKFHYFMHIIAGILQAAGIVQCILSVARDTHEQEANAAHKVVGTIGGIAFIVQLMFGVCLVTRARKQRKLWYKHHRAIGYGVLVVQWTSAWLGVHSKWIQGKRAPSEWLWLVCFALLMVSVLVPVDLAKFGFRHRP
;
A
#
# COMPACT_ATOMS: atom_id res chain seq x y z
N MET A 1 16.26 59.59 -18.33
CA MET A 1 15.58 59.50 -17.02
C MET A 1 14.10 59.90 -17.03
N LEU A 2 13.48 60.28 -18.17
CA LEU A 2 12.06 60.66 -18.24
C LEU A 2 11.08 59.51 -18.57
N THR A 3 11.55 58.29 -18.81
CA THR A 3 10.71 57.15 -19.22
C THR A 3 10.08 56.39 -18.04
N ASN A 4 10.71 56.38 -16.86
CA ASN A 4 10.20 55.62 -15.70
C ASN A 4 9.03 56.31 -14.98
N ALA A 5 8.92 57.64 -15.05
CA ALA A 5 7.83 58.38 -14.42
C ALA A 5 6.48 58.15 -15.12
N ASN A 6 6.48 57.97 -16.45
CA ASN A 6 5.26 57.74 -17.22
C ASN A 6 4.68 56.33 -17.01
N VAL A 7 5.54 55.33 -16.78
CA VAL A 7 5.08 53.96 -16.45
C VAL A 7 4.42 53.91 -15.07
N ALA A 8 4.98 54.61 -14.08
CA ALA A 8 4.39 54.68 -12.74
C ALA A 8 3.02 55.40 -12.74
N LYS A 9 2.89 56.46 -13.54
CA LYS A 9 1.63 57.23 -13.67
C LYS A 9 0.53 56.41 -14.36
N ALA A 10 0.88 55.64 -15.40
CA ALA A 10 -0.06 54.73 -16.06
C ALA A 10 -0.51 53.58 -15.13
N GLY A 11 0.39 53.06 -14.29
CA GLY A 11 0.07 52.04 -13.29
C GLY A 11 -0.92 52.53 -12.21
N MET A 12 -0.76 53.78 -11.74
CA MET A 12 -1.67 54.36 -10.76
C MET A 12 -3.06 54.65 -11.32
N GLN A 13 -3.17 55.20 -12.54
CA GLN A 13 -4.48 55.42 -13.16
C GLN A 13 -5.26 54.12 -13.39
N LYS A 14 -4.58 53.02 -13.73
CA LYS A 14 -5.22 51.71 -13.87
C LYS A 14 -5.76 51.18 -12.52
N LYS A 15 -5.06 51.47 -11.43
CA LYS A 15 -5.45 51.04 -10.07
C LYS A 15 -6.62 51.85 -9.53
N GLU A 16 -6.67 53.16 -9.76
CA GLU A 16 -7.81 54.00 -9.37
C GLU A 16 -9.09 53.63 -10.14
N LYS A 17 -8.98 53.35 -11.44
CA LYS A 17 -10.13 52.93 -12.24
C LYS A 17 -10.72 51.59 -11.76
N SER A 18 -9.86 50.64 -11.39
CA SER A 18 -10.28 49.36 -10.79
C SER A 18 -10.93 49.52 -9.41
N LEU A 19 -10.51 50.50 -8.61
CA LEU A 19 -11.10 50.79 -7.30
C LEU A 19 -12.46 51.47 -7.42
N ALA A 20 -12.64 52.39 -8.39
CA ALA A 20 -13.92 53.03 -8.65
C ALA A 20 -14.99 52.05 -9.16
N GLU A 21 -14.60 51.09 -10.00
CA GLU A 21 -15.48 49.99 -10.44
C GLU A 21 -15.83 49.02 -9.28
N LEU A 22 -14.91 48.79 -8.34
CA LEU A 22 -15.18 47.97 -7.16
C LEU A 22 -16.16 48.60 -6.16
N VAL A 23 -16.18 49.94 -6.06
CA VAL A 23 -17.03 50.67 -5.11
C VAL A 23 -18.45 50.88 -5.65
N SER A 24 -18.64 50.87 -6.97
CA SER A 24 -19.94 51.06 -7.63
C SER A 24 -20.69 49.75 -7.94
N GLY A 25 -20.01 48.60 -7.82
CA GLY A 25 -20.63 47.29 -8.02
C GLY A 25 -21.51 46.87 -6.85
N ASN A 26 -22.73 46.40 -7.12
CA ASN A 26 -23.58 45.79 -6.11
C ASN A 26 -22.81 44.60 -5.46
N PRO A 27 -22.60 44.58 -4.13
CA PRO A 27 -21.84 43.53 -3.44
C PRO A 27 -22.33 42.11 -3.73
N GLN A 28 -23.63 41.95 -4.00
CA GLN A 28 -24.24 40.66 -4.33
C GLN A 28 -23.76 40.12 -5.69
N THR A 29 -23.64 40.99 -6.70
CA THR A 29 -23.13 40.61 -8.03
C THR A 29 -21.64 40.23 -7.99
N LEU A 30 -20.83 40.93 -7.20
CA LEU A 30 -19.41 40.60 -7.02
C LEU A 30 -19.21 39.26 -6.30
N CYS A 31 -20.05 38.97 -5.29
CA CYS A 31 -20.03 37.67 -4.60
C CYS A 31 -20.44 36.54 -5.56
N SER A 32 -21.47 36.74 -6.38
CA SER A 32 -21.93 35.74 -7.36
C SER A 32 -20.86 35.44 -8.42
N GLN A 33 -20.24 36.47 -9.00
CA GLN A 33 -19.18 36.29 -10.01
C GLN A 33 -17.95 35.58 -9.43
N ARG A 34 -17.58 35.88 -8.18
CA ARG A 34 -16.46 35.20 -7.51
C ARG A 34 -16.77 33.73 -7.25
N LEU A 35 -18.01 33.41 -6.85
CA LEU A 35 -18.46 32.05 -6.64
C LEU A 35 -18.48 31.25 -7.96
N GLU A 36 -18.99 31.83 -9.04
CA GLU A 36 -19.01 31.20 -10.37
C GLU A 36 -17.60 30.93 -10.89
N THR A 37 -16.67 31.87 -10.67
CA THR A 37 -15.25 31.70 -11.03
C THR A 37 -14.65 30.51 -10.27
N GLN A 38 -14.83 30.45 -8.95
CA GLN A 38 -14.32 29.33 -8.13
C GLN A 38 -14.95 27.98 -8.53
N VAL A 39 -16.25 27.95 -8.81
CA VAL A 39 -16.94 26.73 -9.28
C VAL A 39 -16.40 26.29 -10.65
N SER A 40 -16.11 27.23 -11.55
CA SER A 40 -15.52 26.94 -12.86
C SER A 40 -14.11 26.37 -12.77
N GLU A 41 -13.28 26.88 -11.84
CA GLU A 41 -11.93 26.38 -11.57
C GLU A 41 -11.98 24.96 -10.99
N ILE A 42 -12.86 24.71 -10.01
CA ILE A 42 -13.06 23.37 -9.43
C ILE A 42 -13.50 22.38 -10.52
N ARG A 43 -14.41 22.77 -11.40
CA ARG A 43 -14.87 21.94 -12.53
C ARG A 43 -13.74 21.65 -13.51
N ALA A 44 -12.90 22.64 -13.81
CA ALA A 44 -11.73 22.47 -14.69
C ALA A 44 -10.70 21.49 -14.08
N SER A 45 -10.41 21.62 -12.78
CA SER A 45 -9.51 20.71 -12.05
C SER A 45 -10.06 19.28 -12.00
N SER A 46 -11.37 19.11 -11.78
CA SER A 46 -12.02 17.79 -11.80
C SER A 46 -11.92 17.13 -13.18
N ASN A 47 -12.20 17.87 -14.26
CA ASN A 47 -12.09 17.38 -15.63
C ASN A 47 -10.64 17.03 -16.02
N TRP A 48 -9.65 17.74 -15.47
CA TRP A 48 -8.24 17.42 -15.66
C TRP A 48 -7.83 16.13 -14.95
N LEU A 49 -8.25 15.95 -13.68
CA LEU A 49 -8.02 14.71 -12.92
C LEU A 49 -8.67 13.50 -13.60
N GLN A 50 -9.91 13.63 -14.09
CA GLN A 50 -10.56 12.57 -14.85
C GLN A 50 -9.78 12.18 -16.12
N ARG A 51 -9.18 13.15 -16.83
CA ARG A 51 -8.32 12.87 -17.99
C ARG A 51 -7.05 12.12 -17.61
N ILE A 52 -6.44 12.41 -16.47
CA ILE A 52 -5.26 11.68 -15.97
C ILE A 52 -5.63 10.24 -15.62
N VAL A 53 -6.73 10.03 -14.90
CA VAL A 53 -7.21 8.68 -14.54
C VAL A 53 -7.47 7.85 -15.81
N ARG A 54 -8.15 8.41 -16.81
CA ARG A 54 -8.41 7.73 -18.09
C ARG A 54 -7.11 7.40 -18.85
N ARG A 55 -6.12 8.31 -18.87
CA ARG A 55 -4.82 8.05 -19.51
C ARG A 55 -4.03 6.96 -18.79
N SER A 56 -4.05 6.95 -17.46
CA SER A 56 -3.42 5.92 -16.63
C SER A 56 -4.06 4.55 -16.87
N GLN A 57 -5.39 4.47 -16.89
CA GLN A 57 -6.13 3.24 -17.19
C GLN A 57 -5.86 2.73 -18.61
N LYS A 58 -5.85 3.61 -19.62
CA LYS A 58 -5.53 3.22 -21.01
C LYS A 58 -4.10 2.70 -21.16
N SER A 59 -3.13 3.34 -20.49
CA SER A 59 -1.73 2.89 -20.48
C SER A 59 -1.56 1.54 -19.77
N GLN A 60 -2.24 1.33 -18.64
CA GLN A 60 -2.26 0.04 -17.94
C GLN A 60 -2.90 -1.06 -18.80
N TRP A 61 -4.00 -0.75 -19.48
CA TRP A 61 -4.68 -1.70 -20.37
C TRP A 61 -3.79 -2.11 -21.55
N GLN A 62 -3.13 -1.16 -22.21
CA GLN A 62 -2.18 -1.45 -23.30
C GLN A 62 -0.96 -2.26 -22.82
N LYS A 63 -0.42 -1.95 -21.62
CA LYS A 63 0.65 -2.75 -21.03
C LYS A 63 0.19 -4.19 -20.77
N ASN A 64 -1.01 -4.39 -20.24
CA ASN A 64 -1.55 -5.72 -19.98
C ASN A 64 -1.70 -6.54 -21.27
N ILE A 65 -2.15 -5.95 -22.38
CA ILE A 65 -2.26 -6.63 -23.68
C ILE A 65 -0.90 -7.13 -24.15
N ASN A 66 0.11 -6.25 -24.15
CA ASN A 66 1.47 -6.62 -24.57
C ASN A 66 2.06 -7.73 -23.69
N TYR A 67 1.80 -7.71 -22.38
CA TYR A 67 2.28 -8.78 -21.49
C TYR A 67 1.60 -10.13 -21.77
N THR A 68 0.30 -10.15 -22.08
CA THR A 68 -0.39 -11.37 -22.50
C THR A 68 0.12 -11.91 -23.83
N GLU A 69 0.40 -11.05 -24.82
CA GLU A 69 0.95 -11.50 -26.11
C GLU A 69 2.37 -12.07 -25.98
N VAL A 70 3.22 -11.44 -25.16
CA VAL A 70 4.58 -11.95 -24.90
C VAL A 70 4.55 -13.28 -24.15
N ALA A 71 3.71 -13.39 -23.11
CA ALA A 71 3.57 -14.64 -22.36
C ALA A 71 2.99 -15.79 -23.20
N TYR A 72 2.14 -15.48 -24.17
CA TYR A 72 1.60 -16.49 -25.10
C TYR A 72 2.68 -16.99 -26.06
N ARG A 73 3.49 -16.09 -26.62
CA ARG A 73 4.62 -16.45 -27.51
C ARG A 73 5.72 -17.24 -26.80
N GLU A 74 6.10 -16.87 -25.58
CA GLU A 74 7.11 -17.60 -24.82
C GLU A 74 6.65 -19.02 -24.48
N ASN A 75 5.36 -19.23 -24.23
CA ASN A 75 4.81 -20.56 -23.96
C ASN A 75 4.77 -21.43 -25.22
N GLU A 76 4.43 -20.84 -26.38
CA GLU A 76 4.42 -21.51 -27.68
C GLU A 76 5.84 -21.92 -28.13
N GLU A 77 6.83 -21.06 -27.92
CA GLU A 77 8.25 -21.39 -28.21
C GLU A 77 8.78 -22.51 -27.30
N HIS A 78 8.41 -22.52 -26.02
CA HIS A 78 8.85 -23.55 -25.07
C HIS A 78 8.20 -24.91 -25.34
N GLU A 79 6.97 -24.92 -25.83
CA GLU A 79 6.25 -26.14 -26.24
C GLU A 79 6.85 -26.71 -27.53
N LEU A 80 7.17 -25.86 -28.52
CA LEU A 80 7.87 -26.25 -29.75
C LEU A 80 9.28 -26.78 -29.47
N GLN A 81 10.03 -26.17 -28.55
CA GLN A 81 11.35 -26.69 -28.14
C GLN A 81 11.27 -28.06 -27.47
N ASN A 82 10.26 -28.29 -26.63
CA ASN A 82 10.04 -29.60 -26.01
C ASN A 82 9.68 -30.67 -27.06
N ILE A 83 8.82 -30.35 -28.03
CA ILE A 83 8.47 -31.25 -29.13
C ILE A 83 9.70 -31.60 -29.97
N CYS A 84 10.52 -30.61 -30.34
CA CYS A 84 11.76 -30.83 -31.09
C CYS A 84 12.78 -31.67 -30.30
N THR A 85 12.85 -31.50 -28.98
CA THR A 85 13.79 -32.26 -28.13
C THR A 85 13.34 -33.73 -27.97
N VAL A 86 12.04 -33.99 -27.91
CA VAL A 86 11.49 -35.35 -27.89
C VAL A 86 11.66 -36.03 -29.26
N ALA A 87 11.39 -35.32 -30.36
CA ALA A 87 11.56 -35.84 -31.71
C ALA A 87 13.02 -36.19 -32.04
N SER A 88 13.98 -35.32 -31.68
CA SER A 88 15.41 -35.58 -31.91
C SER A 88 15.97 -36.73 -31.06
N ARG A 89 15.33 -37.08 -29.93
CA ARG A 89 15.68 -38.27 -29.15
C ARG A 89 15.11 -39.55 -29.77
N ALA A 90 13.91 -39.49 -30.35
CA ALA A 90 13.30 -40.64 -31.03
C ALA A 90 14.14 -41.08 -32.25
N ASP A 91 14.59 -40.13 -33.09
CA ASP A 91 15.43 -40.43 -34.25
C ASP A 91 16.82 -40.98 -33.89
N SER A 92 17.30 -40.74 -32.66
CA SER A 92 18.59 -41.26 -32.19
C SER A 92 18.55 -42.69 -31.66
N GLN A 93 17.35 -43.26 -31.42
CA GLN A 93 17.18 -44.61 -30.86
C GLN A 93 16.90 -45.69 -31.90
N ASP A 94 16.59 -45.35 -33.16
CA ASP A 94 16.27 -46.31 -34.22
C ASP A 94 17.48 -47.07 -34.82
N SER A 95 18.68 -46.93 -34.25
CA SER A 95 19.89 -47.62 -34.75
C SER A 95 20.51 -48.65 -33.81
N LEU A 96 19.94 -48.88 -32.61
CA LEU A 96 20.51 -49.83 -31.66
C LEU A 96 19.43 -50.70 -30.97
N ASN A 97 19.36 -51.95 -31.43
CA ASN A 97 18.88 -53.16 -30.74
C ASN A 97 17.37 -53.42 -30.61
N GLU A 98 16.81 -54.10 -31.62
CA GLU A 98 15.51 -54.79 -31.61
C GLU A 98 15.39 -55.99 -30.63
N HIS A 99 16.34 -56.23 -29.73
CA HIS A 99 16.34 -57.46 -28.91
C HIS A 99 16.42 -57.29 -27.38
N SER A 100 16.14 -56.10 -26.83
CA SER A 100 16.08 -55.93 -25.35
C SER A 100 14.92 -55.10 -24.79
N GLU A 101 13.87 -54.86 -25.57
CA GLU A 101 12.82 -53.90 -25.17
C GLU A 101 11.72 -54.44 -24.22
N ILE A 102 11.69 -55.72 -23.88
CA ILE A 102 10.60 -56.24 -23.04
C ILE A 102 10.87 -56.10 -21.53
N SER A 103 12.11 -55.86 -21.08
CA SER A 103 12.43 -55.78 -19.65
C SER A 103 12.69 -54.38 -19.08
N LEU A 104 12.92 -53.35 -19.92
CA LEU A 104 13.24 -51.99 -19.45
C LEU A 104 12.05 -51.03 -19.38
N LEU A 105 10.94 -51.34 -20.07
CA LEU A 105 9.72 -50.53 -20.03
C LEU A 105 8.88 -50.70 -18.75
N SER A 106 9.22 -51.64 -17.87
CA SER A 106 8.56 -51.78 -16.56
C SER A 106 9.17 -50.92 -15.45
N ARG A 107 10.33 -50.28 -15.67
CA ARG A 107 11.07 -49.52 -14.65
C ARG A 107 10.98 -48.00 -14.76
N PHE A 108 10.30 -47.49 -15.80
CA PHE A 108 10.01 -46.06 -15.99
C PHE A 108 8.54 -45.70 -15.75
N GLY A 109 7.77 -46.58 -15.11
CA GLY A 109 6.47 -46.22 -14.56
C GLY A 109 6.63 -45.38 -13.30
N SER A 110 6.11 -44.15 -13.31
CA SER A 110 5.99 -43.21 -12.17
C SER A 110 7.10 -42.17 -12.00
N THR A 111 7.46 -41.45 -13.05
CA THR A 111 7.60 -39.99 -12.88
C THR A 111 6.24 -39.37 -13.12
N ASP A 112 5.50 -39.22 -12.02
CA ASP A 112 4.24 -38.48 -11.94
C ASP A 112 4.52 -36.98 -12.20
N THR A 113 4.86 -36.66 -13.45
CA THR A 113 4.78 -35.31 -14.02
C THR A 113 3.37 -35.10 -14.56
N ARG A 114 2.34 -35.50 -13.80
CA ARG A 114 1.10 -34.73 -13.81
C ARG A 114 1.43 -33.38 -13.21
N GLU A 115 1.99 -32.52 -14.05
CA GLU A 115 1.57 -31.13 -14.00
C GLU A 115 0.05 -31.18 -13.92
N HIS A 116 -0.48 -30.82 -12.76
CA HIS A 116 -1.84 -30.38 -12.63
C HIS A 116 -1.99 -29.17 -13.55
N LEU A 117 -2.13 -29.42 -14.86
CA LEU A 117 -2.99 -28.64 -15.73
C LEU A 117 -4.32 -28.67 -14.99
N TYR A 118 -4.59 -27.59 -14.26
CA TYR A 118 -5.95 -27.28 -13.91
C TYR A 118 -6.71 -27.30 -15.23
N PRO A 119 -7.75 -28.13 -15.39
CA PRO A 119 -8.52 -28.15 -16.63
C PRO A 119 -8.93 -26.71 -16.93
N VAL A 120 -8.59 -26.23 -18.12
CA VAL A 120 -8.89 -24.88 -18.60
C VAL A 120 -10.41 -24.63 -18.53
N ASP A 121 -11.21 -25.69 -18.53
CA ASP A 121 -12.66 -25.69 -18.34
C ASP A 121 -13.13 -25.31 -16.92
N SER A 122 -12.22 -25.14 -15.96
CA SER A 122 -12.55 -24.61 -14.61
C SER A 122 -12.59 -23.08 -14.53
N LEU A 123 -12.39 -22.36 -15.66
CA LEU A 123 -12.61 -20.92 -15.74
C LEU A 123 -14.07 -20.51 -15.50
N GLU A 124 -15.03 -21.40 -15.76
CA GLU A 124 -16.46 -21.14 -15.56
C GLU A 124 -16.89 -21.16 -14.08
N ALA A 125 -16.04 -21.63 -13.16
CA ALA A 125 -16.30 -21.61 -11.72
C ALA A 125 -15.95 -20.25 -11.04
N MET A 126 -15.62 -19.22 -11.83
CA MET A 126 -15.23 -17.90 -11.30
C MET A 126 -16.34 -16.87 -10.93
N PRO A 127 -17.67 -17.08 -11.11
CA PRO A 127 -18.64 -16.04 -10.74
C PRO A 127 -18.92 -15.93 -9.22
N ALA A 128 -18.51 -16.91 -8.40
CA ALA A 128 -18.84 -16.93 -6.98
C ALA A 128 -17.92 -16.08 -6.08
N TYR A 129 -16.77 -15.61 -6.57
CA TYR A 129 -15.78 -14.92 -5.72
C TYR A 129 -15.74 -13.40 -5.92
N GLU A 130 -16.20 -12.88 -7.05
CA GLU A 130 -16.16 -11.45 -7.39
C GLU A 130 -17.02 -10.56 -6.46
N ASN A 131 -17.92 -11.17 -5.68
CA ASN A 131 -18.81 -10.50 -4.75
C ASN A 131 -18.62 -10.95 -3.29
N ARG A 132 -17.51 -10.55 -2.68
CA ARG A 132 -17.40 -10.50 -1.21
C ARG A 132 -17.64 -9.06 -0.72
N PRO A 133 -18.89 -8.56 -0.71
CA PRO A 133 -19.19 -7.19 -0.29
C PRO A 133 -18.71 -6.91 1.14
N ARG A 134 -18.69 -7.93 2.00
CA ARG A 134 -18.16 -7.85 3.36
C ARG A 134 -16.67 -7.45 3.39
N LEU A 135 -15.84 -8.00 2.50
CA LEU A 135 -14.41 -7.65 2.44
C LEU A 135 -14.21 -6.21 1.93
N LYS A 136 -14.93 -5.82 0.87
CA LYS A 136 -14.88 -4.44 0.34
C LYS A 136 -15.33 -3.43 1.40
N PHE A 137 -16.38 -3.76 2.17
CA PHE A 137 -16.85 -2.94 3.28
C PHE A 137 -15.80 -2.82 4.39
N LEU A 138 -15.20 -3.93 4.85
CA LEU A 138 -14.15 -3.87 5.88
C LEU A 138 -12.91 -3.10 5.42
N MET A 139 -12.53 -3.19 4.13
CA MET A 139 -11.47 -2.36 3.57
C MET A 139 -11.81 -0.86 3.66
N LEU A 140 -13.04 -0.48 3.27
CA LEU A 140 -13.51 0.90 3.39
C LEU A 140 -13.51 1.38 4.85
N VAL A 141 -13.94 0.53 5.78
CA VAL A 141 -13.91 0.83 7.23
C VAL A 141 -12.47 1.01 7.71
N ALA A 142 -11.52 0.16 7.26
CA ALA A 142 -10.10 0.32 7.59
C ALA A 142 -9.56 1.67 7.11
N HIS A 143 -9.85 2.06 5.86
CA HIS A 143 -9.44 3.33 5.28
C HIS A 143 -10.04 4.54 6.02
N ALA A 144 -11.35 4.50 6.29
CA ALA A 144 -12.04 5.56 7.03
C ALA A 144 -11.50 5.71 8.46
N ALA A 145 -11.28 4.58 9.16
CA ALA A 145 -10.73 4.58 10.51
C ALA A 145 -9.30 5.12 10.54
N MET A 146 -8.46 4.74 9.56
CA MET A 146 -7.09 5.20 9.43
C MET A 146 -7.01 6.71 9.13
N ILE A 147 -7.84 7.20 8.21
CA ILE A 147 -7.95 8.64 7.91
C ILE A 147 -8.43 9.40 9.15
N GLY A 148 -9.47 8.90 9.83
CA GLY A 148 -9.97 9.49 11.06
C GLY A 148 -8.89 9.61 12.13
N TYR A 149 -8.13 8.53 12.35
CA TYR A 149 -6.99 8.52 13.28
C TYR A 149 -5.92 9.55 12.90
N LEU A 150 -5.56 9.64 11.61
CA LEU A 150 -4.55 10.60 11.14
C LEU A 150 -5.01 12.04 11.33
N LEU A 151 -6.28 12.34 11.04
CA LEU A 151 -6.86 13.66 11.25
C LEU A 151 -6.86 14.06 12.73
N LEU A 152 -7.24 13.14 13.62
CA LEU A 152 -7.20 13.38 15.07
C LEU A 152 -5.77 13.66 15.55
N LEU A 153 -4.79 12.90 15.04
CA LEU A 153 -3.38 13.10 15.39
C LEU A 153 -2.88 14.47 14.90
N TRP A 154 -3.11 14.78 13.63
CA TRP A 154 -2.61 16.00 13.03
C TRP A 154 -3.30 17.25 13.62
N GLN A 155 -4.57 17.12 14.02
CA GLN A 155 -5.26 18.14 14.78
C GLN A 155 -4.57 18.42 16.13
N GLN A 156 -4.17 17.38 16.87
CA GLN A 156 -3.41 17.55 18.12
C GLN A 156 -2.00 18.13 17.89
N LEU A 157 -1.33 17.71 16.82
CA LEU A 157 0.03 18.16 16.52
C LEU A 157 0.08 19.61 16.05
N ARG A 158 -1.04 20.21 15.63
CA ARG A 158 -1.11 21.57 15.08
C ARG A 158 -0.40 22.60 15.96
N ASP A 159 -0.59 22.51 17.27
CA ASP A 159 -0.06 23.48 18.25
C ASP A 159 1.40 23.17 18.67
N HIS A 160 1.98 22.10 18.11
CA HIS A 160 3.34 21.63 18.36
C HIS A 160 4.22 21.66 17.11
N MET A 161 3.70 22.04 15.94
CA MET A 161 4.43 21.98 14.66
C MET A 161 5.74 22.77 14.62
N SER A 162 5.92 23.76 15.50
CA SER A 162 7.18 24.52 15.64
C SER A 162 8.25 23.79 16.44
N GLU A 163 7.88 22.76 17.19
CA GLU A 163 8.79 21.99 18.03
C GLU A 163 9.49 20.93 17.18
N SER A 164 10.81 20.77 17.33
CA SER A 164 11.58 19.78 16.56
C SER A 164 11.04 18.36 16.73
N PHE A 165 10.52 18.05 17.92
CA PHE A 165 9.93 16.75 18.22
C PHE A 165 8.68 16.43 17.40
N ALA A 166 7.93 17.43 16.89
CA ALA A 166 6.72 17.19 16.11
C ALA A 166 6.97 16.39 14.82
N TRP A 167 8.20 16.39 14.29
CA TRP A 167 8.58 15.55 13.16
C TRP A 167 8.50 14.06 13.48
N HIS A 168 8.75 13.65 14.72
CA HIS A 168 8.66 12.24 15.12
C HIS A 168 7.25 11.66 14.90
N PRO A 169 6.17 12.17 15.54
CA PRO A 169 4.83 11.63 15.35
C PRO A 169 4.31 11.82 13.92
N ILE A 170 4.72 12.87 13.19
CA ILE A 170 4.38 13.02 11.76
C ILE A 170 4.96 11.86 10.95
N LEU A 171 6.28 11.64 11.03
CA LEU A 171 6.98 10.59 10.28
C LEU A 171 6.46 9.20 10.68
N MET A 172 6.24 8.96 11.98
CA MET A 172 5.68 7.71 12.49
C MET A 172 4.26 7.47 11.98
N SER A 173 3.42 8.50 11.93
CA SER A 173 2.04 8.37 11.43
C SER A 173 1.99 8.00 9.95
N VAL A 174 2.84 8.62 9.12
CA VAL A 174 2.93 8.29 7.70
C VAL A 174 3.50 6.88 7.52
N ALA A 175 4.53 6.50 8.27
CA ALA A 175 5.07 5.14 8.24
C ALA A 175 4.01 4.10 8.59
N LEU A 176 3.20 4.37 9.62
CA LEU A 176 2.13 3.48 10.08
C LEU A 176 1.02 3.34 9.04
N VAL A 177 0.61 4.43 8.40
CA VAL A 177 -0.35 4.42 7.28
C VAL A 177 0.18 3.58 6.12
N MET A 178 1.42 3.81 5.68
CA MET A 178 2.04 3.06 4.58
C MET A 178 2.13 1.55 4.90
N SER A 179 2.57 1.20 6.11
CA SER A 179 2.61 -0.18 6.58
C SER A 179 1.22 -0.83 6.58
N THR A 180 0.21 -0.10 7.06
CA THR A 180 -1.18 -0.58 7.10
C THR A 180 -1.73 -0.79 5.69
N GLU A 181 -1.55 0.17 4.78
CA GLU A 181 -1.96 0.04 3.37
C GLU A 181 -1.27 -1.12 2.66
N GLY A 182 0.02 -1.31 2.91
CA GLY A 182 0.78 -2.44 2.38
C GLY A 182 0.17 -3.79 2.78
N ILE A 183 -0.39 -3.90 3.99
CA ILE A 183 -1.05 -5.11 4.50
C ILE A 183 -2.49 -5.21 3.98
N VAL A 184 -3.27 -4.13 4.07
CA VAL A 184 -4.69 -4.06 3.66
C VAL A 184 -4.82 -4.41 2.18
N ILE A 185 -4.08 -3.75 1.28
CA ILE A 185 -4.20 -4.01 -0.16
C ILE A 185 -3.84 -5.47 -0.50
N MET A 186 -2.84 -6.04 0.16
CA MET A 186 -2.48 -7.45 -0.05
C MET A 186 -3.53 -8.42 0.51
N GLN A 187 -4.21 -8.05 1.60
CA GLN A 187 -5.23 -8.86 2.25
C GLN A 187 -6.57 -8.85 1.50
N TYR A 188 -6.93 -7.70 0.94
CA TYR A 188 -8.20 -7.47 0.25
C TYR A 188 -8.13 -7.64 -1.27
N ALA A 189 -6.96 -8.00 -1.81
CA ALA A 189 -6.81 -8.32 -3.23
C ALA A 189 -7.82 -9.43 -3.65
N PRO A 190 -8.54 -9.23 -4.77
CA PRO A 190 -9.66 -10.10 -5.18
C PRO A 190 -9.15 -11.50 -5.56
N TRP A 191 -9.54 -12.54 -4.82
CA TRP A 191 -9.20 -13.92 -5.17
C TRP A 191 -10.24 -14.55 -6.13
N PRO A 192 -9.94 -15.59 -6.92
CA PRO A 192 -8.63 -15.82 -7.49
C PRO A 192 -8.15 -14.55 -8.21
N VAL A 193 -7.00 -14.05 -7.78
CA VAL A 193 -6.41 -12.84 -8.35
C VAL A 193 -5.76 -13.29 -9.66
N PRO A 194 -6.09 -12.73 -10.83
CA PRO A 194 -5.33 -13.04 -12.04
C PRO A 194 -3.84 -12.79 -11.79
N HIS A 195 -2.95 -13.63 -12.34
CA HIS A 195 -1.56 -13.71 -11.89
C HIS A 195 -0.85 -12.33 -11.88
N ASN A 196 -1.16 -11.46 -12.85
CA ASN A 196 -0.68 -10.08 -12.92
C ASN A 196 -1.04 -9.22 -11.69
N GLN A 197 -2.27 -9.30 -11.18
CA GLN A 197 -2.72 -8.54 -10.01
C GLN A 197 -2.07 -9.05 -8.70
N THR A 198 -1.71 -10.33 -8.61
CA THR A 198 -0.94 -10.85 -7.45
C THR A 198 0.47 -10.29 -7.40
N GLN A 199 1.09 -10.08 -8.56
CA GLN A 199 2.43 -9.50 -8.63
C GLN A 199 2.40 -8.01 -8.28
N ASN A 200 1.40 -7.27 -8.77
CA ASN A 200 1.26 -5.85 -8.49
C ASN A 200 0.97 -5.57 -7.01
N SER A 201 0.07 -6.32 -6.37
CA SER A 201 -0.19 -6.20 -4.92
C SER A 201 1.05 -6.54 -4.07
N ARG A 202 1.83 -7.55 -4.45
CA ARG A 202 3.11 -7.87 -3.80
C ARG A 202 4.16 -6.76 -3.96
N LYS A 203 4.29 -6.19 -5.16
CA LYS A 203 5.20 -5.05 -5.41
C LYS A 203 4.79 -3.84 -4.60
N PHE A 204 3.48 -3.55 -4.53
CA PHE A 204 2.93 -2.48 -3.72
C PHE A 204 3.22 -2.69 -2.23
N HIS A 205 2.94 -3.88 -1.70
CA HIS A 205 3.26 -4.26 -0.32
C HIS A 205 4.74 -4.03 0.00
N TYR A 206 5.63 -4.54 -0.85
CA TYR A 206 7.07 -4.36 -0.70
C TYR A 206 7.49 -2.88 -0.68
N PHE A 207 7.01 -2.10 -1.65
CA PHE A 207 7.33 -0.67 -1.77
C PHE A 207 6.84 0.14 -0.56
N MET A 208 5.60 -0.11 -0.13
CA MET A 208 5.03 0.58 1.03
C MET A 208 5.79 0.28 2.32
N HIS A 209 6.22 -0.97 2.54
CA HIS A 209 7.00 -1.32 3.72
C HIS A 209 8.43 -0.78 3.70
N ILE A 210 9.05 -0.61 2.52
CA ILE A 210 10.34 0.08 2.41
C ILE A 210 10.20 1.55 2.78
N ILE A 211 9.21 2.24 2.21
CA ILE A 211 8.95 3.65 2.55
C ILE A 211 8.66 3.78 4.04
N ALA A 212 7.80 2.93 4.59
CA ALA A 212 7.51 2.90 6.02
C ALA A 212 8.77 2.69 6.86
N GLY A 213 9.66 1.78 6.46
CA GLY A 213 10.94 1.54 7.15
C GLY A 213 11.86 2.75 7.14
N ILE A 214 11.99 3.44 6.01
CA ILE A 214 12.79 4.68 5.89
C ILE A 214 12.20 5.78 6.80
N LEU A 215 10.88 5.99 6.74
CA LEU A 215 10.20 6.98 7.56
C LEU A 215 10.30 6.68 9.06
N GLN A 216 10.20 5.40 9.43
CA GLN A 216 10.35 4.96 10.82
C GLN A 216 11.79 5.19 11.31
N ALA A 217 12.80 4.84 10.52
CA ALA A 217 14.19 5.15 10.85
C ALA A 217 14.41 6.66 11.02
N ALA A 218 13.91 7.48 10.07
CA ALA A 218 14.02 8.93 10.14
C ALA A 218 13.31 9.51 11.38
N GLY A 219 12.11 9.04 11.71
CA GLY A 219 11.38 9.49 12.89
C GLY A 219 12.04 9.08 14.21
N ILE A 220 12.69 7.91 14.28
CA ILE A 220 13.49 7.51 15.45
C ILE A 220 14.71 8.42 15.60
N VAL A 221 15.43 8.68 14.51
CA VAL A 221 16.59 9.60 14.51
C VAL A 221 16.18 10.99 14.97
N GLN A 222 15.08 11.54 14.45
CA GLN A 222 14.55 12.84 14.87
C GLN A 222 14.19 12.88 16.37
N CYS A 223 13.60 11.80 16.89
CA CYS A 223 13.32 11.67 18.32
C CYS A 223 14.61 11.73 19.15
N ILE A 224 15.63 10.95 18.79
CA ILE A 224 16.93 10.93 19.48
C ILE A 224 17.59 12.33 19.45
N LEU A 225 17.59 12.97 18.28
CA LEU A 225 18.17 14.31 18.12
C LEU A 225 17.42 15.38 18.92
N SER A 226 16.09 15.28 19.01
CA SER A 226 15.28 16.22 19.77
C SER A 226 15.54 16.08 21.28
N VAL A 227 15.56 14.83 21.79
CA VAL A 227 15.88 14.54 23.19
C VAL A 227 17.30 14.97 23.57
N ALA A 228 18.26 14.87 22.64
CA ALA A 228 19.63 15.31 22.89
C ALA A 228 19.78 16.84 22.95
N ARG A 229 18.85 17.59 22.34
CA ARG A 229 18.89 19.06 22.26
C ARG A 229 18.07 19.73 23.37
N ASP A 230 16.92 19.16 23.67
CA ASP A 230 15.99 19.72 24.65
C ASP A 230 16.21 19.05 26.02
N THR A 231 16.80 19.77 26.96
CA THR A 231 17.07 19.31 28.34
C THR A 231 15.81 19.26 29.21
N HIS A 232 14.71 19.86 28.76
CA HIS A 232 13.41 19.77 29.42
C HIS A 232 12.72 18.48 28.97
N GLU A 233 12.57 17.55 29.92
CA GLU A 233 11.98 16.23 29.74
C GLU A 233 10.71 16.28 28.87
N GLN A 234 10.86 15.92 27.60
CA GLN A 234 9.73 15.41 26.83
C GLN A 234 9.41 14.04 27.43
N GLU A 235 8.62 14.06 28.52
CA GLU A 235 8.14 12.89 29.24
C GLU A 235 7.17 12.10 28.36
N ALA A 236 7.69 11.50 27.29
CA ALA A 236 6.98 10.46 26.58
C ALA A 236 6.72 9.31 27.57
N ASN A 237 5.48 8.81 27.56
CA ASN A 237 5.04 7.73 28.42
C ASN A 237 6.04 6.55 28.32
N ALA A 238 6.53 6.05 29.46
CA ALA A 238 7.49 4.95 29.49
C ALA A 238 6.98 3.73 28.70
N ALA A 239 5.67 3.46 28.74
CA ALA A 239 5.06 2.40 27.95
C ALA A 239 5.17 2.67 26.44
N HIS A 240 4.93 3.91 25.99
CA HIS A 240 5.11 4.28 24.58
C HIS A 240 6.55 4.07 24.12
N LYS A 241 7.53 4.51 24.93
CA LYS A 241 8.97 4.32 24.61
C LYS A 241 9.30 2.84 24.42
N VAL A 242 8.93 1.99 25.37
CA VAL A 242 9.23 0.55 25.32
C VAL A 242 8.50 -0.13 24.15
N VAL A 243 7.18 0.06 24.04
CA VAL A 243 6.37 -0.59 23.00
C VAL A 243 6.76 -0.08 21.61
N GLY A 244 7.06 1.21 21.47
CA GLY A 244 7.53 1.82 20.23
C GLY A 244 8.90 1.29 19.80
N THR A 245 9.86 1.18 20.72
CA THR A 245 11.19 0.61 20.42
C THR A 245 11.08 -0.85 20.01
N ILE A 246 10.35 -1.67 20.76
CA ILE A 246 10.13 -3.08 20.42
C ILE A 246 9.44 -3.21 19.05
N GLY A 247 8.39 -2.43 18.81
CA GLY A 247 7.66 -2.42 17.54
C GLY A 247 8.51 -1.98 16.36
N GLY A 248 9.40 -1.00 16.55
CA GLY A 248 10.36 -0.56 15.54
C GLY A 248 11.39 -1.64 15.21
N ILE A 249 12.03 -2.23 16.21
CA ILE A 249 13.00 -3.32 16.01
C ILE A 249 12.33 -4.51 15.31
N ALA A 250 11.16 -4.93 15.80
CA ALA A 250 10.43 -6.05 15.23
C ALA A 250 10.02 -5.78 13.78
N PHE A 251 9.66 -4.53 13.44
CA PHE A 251 9.36 -4.14 12.06
C PHE A 251 10.59 -4.24 11.14
N ILE A 252 11.76 -3.76 11.57
CA ILE A 252 12.98 -3.88 10.77
C ILE A 252 13.36 -5.34 10.55
N VAL A 253 13.32 -6.17 11.60
CA VAL A 253 13.56 -7.62 11.49
C VAL A 253 12.57 -8.26 10.52
N GLN A 254 11.30 -7.89 10.62
CA GLN A 254 10.24 -8.40 9.75
C GLN A 254 10.41 -7.97 8.29
N LEU A 255 10.86 -6.74 8.05
CA LEU A 255 11.18 -6.21 6.72
C LEU A 255 12.34 -7.00 6.09
N MET A 256 13.44 -7.17 6.82
CA MET A 256 14.60 -7.96 6.38
C MET A 256 14.20 -9.41 6.11
N PHE A 257 13.42 -10.02 7.01
CA PHE A 257 12.91 -11.38 6.84
C PHE A 257 12.04 -11.50 5.58
N GLY A 258 11.18 -10.52 5.30
CA GLY A 258 10.38 -10.45 4.08
C GLY A 258 11.22 -10.39 2.81
N VAL A 259 12.28 -9.57 2.80
CA VAL A 259 13.24 -9.48 1.68
C VAL A 259 13.93 -10.82 1.45
N CYS A 260 14.48 -11.43 2.50
CA CYS A 260 15.14 -12.74 2.41
C CYS A 260 14.17 -13.86 1.97
N LEU A 261 12.89 -13.76 2.32
CA LEU A 261 11.89 -14.74 1.93
C LEU A 261 11.66 -14.75 0.41
N VAL A 262 11.78 -13.59 -0.26
CA VAL A 262 11.59 -13.47 -1.71
C VAL A 262 12.67 -14.23 -2.50
N THR A 263 13.88 -14.35 -1.97
CA THR A 263 15.01 -15.03 -2.64
C THR A 263 15.05 -16.54 -2.40
N ARG A 264 14.29 -17.08 -1.43
CA ARG A 264 14.27 -18.52 -1.09
C ARG A 264 13.52 -19.40 -2.10
N ALA A 265 13.89 -20.67 -2.18
CA ALA A 265 13.21 -21.69 -3.01
C ALA A 265 11.71 -21.81 -2.68
N ARG A 266 10.89 -22.18 -3.67
CA ARG A 266 9.41 -22.19 -3.57
C ARG A 266 8.87 -22.98 -2.37
N LYS A 267 9.41 -24.17 -2.09
CA LYS A 267 8.99 -25.03 -0.97
C LYS A 267 9.24 -24.35 0.38
N GLN A 268 10.47 -23.85 0.60
CA GLN A 268 10.83 -23.12 1.82
C GLN A 268 10.03 -21.83 1.97
N ARG A 269 9.82 -21.09 0.87
CA ARG A 269 9.06 -19.85 0.87
C ARG A 269 7.63 -20.05 1.38
N LYS A 270 6.95 -21.10 0.91
CA LYS A 270 5.60 -21.45 1.40
C LYS A 270 5.57 -21.73 2.90
N LEU A 271 6.55 -22.48 3.41
CA LEU A 271 6.64 -22.81 4.83
C LEU A 271 6.83 -21.56 5.70
N TRP A 272 7.75 -20.67 5.31
CA TRP A 272 8.08 -19.48 6.10
C TRP A 272 7.09 -18.32 5.92
N TYR A 273 6.35 -18.30 4.81
CA TYR A 273 5.36 -17.24 4.53
C TYR A 273 4.26 -17.15 5.59
N LYS A 274 3.79 -18.27 6.16
CA LYS A 274 2.79 -18.25 7.24
C LYS A 274 3.30 -17.53 8.49
N HIS A 275 4.58 -17.72 8.83
CA HIS A 275 5.22 -17.08 9.96
C HIS A 275 5.46 -15.59 9.70
N HIS A 276 5.96 -15.25 8.50
CA HIS A 276 6.06 -13.85 8.07
C HIS A 276 4.70 -13.16 8.21
N ARG A 277 3.63 -13.78 7.70
CA ARG A 277 2.29 -13.19 7.81
C ARG A 277 1.81 -13.02 9.26
N ALA A 278 1.97 -14.04 10.11
CA ALA A 278 1.53 -14.01 11.51
C ALA A 278 2.24 -12.90 12.29
N ILE A 279 3.57 -12.88 12.20
CA ILE A 279 4.42 -11.91 12.89
C ILE A 279 4.14 -10.51 12.35
N GLY A 280 3.94 -10.35 11.04
CA GLY A 280 3.59 -9.07 10.42
C GLY A 280 2.33 -8.44 11.00
N TYR A 281 1.26 -9.22 11.24
CA TYR A 281 0.07 -8.71 11.92
C TYR A 281 0.34 -8.34 13.38
N GLY A 282 1.10 -9.17 14.11
CA GLY A 282 1.50 -8.86 15.48
C GLY A 282 2.29 -7.55 15.58
N VAL A 283 3.28 -7.36 14.69
CA VAL A 283 4.05 -6.12 14.58
C VAL A 283 3.14 -4.93 14.28
N LEU A 284 2.21 -5.07 13.33
CA LEU A 284 1.27 -3.99 13.00
C LEU A 284 0.42 -3.59 14.22
N VAL A 285 -0.10 -4.57 14.98
CA VAL A 285 -0.87 -4.30 16.22
C VAL A 285 -0.01 -3.58 17.25
N VAL A 286 1.24 -4.02 17.46
CA VAL A 286 2.18 -3.36 18.37
C VAL A 286 2.44 -1.91 17.95
N GLN A 287 2.60 -1.64 16.65
CA GLN A 287 2.83 -0.29 16.15
C GLN A 287 1.61 0.63 16.36
N TRP A 288 0.40 0.15 16.05
CA TRP A 288 -0.83 0.90 16.32
C TRP A 288 -1.04 1.14 17.82
N THR A 289 -0.73 0.15 18.66
CA THR A 289 -0.77 0.29 20.11
C THR A 289 0.24 1.32 20.61
N SER A 290 1.45 1.32 20.05
CA SER A 290 2.46 2.34 20.35
C SER A 290 1.97 3.74 19.96
N ALA A 291 1.38 3.91 18.78
CA ALA A 291 0.82 5.18 18.34
C ALA A 291 -0.28 5.67 19.29
N TRP A 292 -1.16 4.77 19.74
CA TRP A 292 -2.20 5.07 20.73
C TRP A 292 -1.60 5.51 22.07
N LEU A 293 -0.56 4.82 22.56
CA LEU A 293 0.15 5.25 23.76
C LEU A 293 0.86 6.61 23.59
N GLY A 294 1.33 6.91 22.37
CA GLY A 294 2.00 8.17 22.03
C GLY A 294 1.08 9.37 22.12
N VAL A 295 -0.17 9.25 21.66
CA VAL A 295 -1.18 10.33 21.77
C VAL A 295 -1.65 10.57 23.20
N HIS A 296 -1.42 9.62 24.11
CA HIS A 296 -1.64 9.76 25.55
C HIS A 296 -0.35 10.11 26.32
N SER A 297 0.70 10.56 25.62
CA SER A 297 1.86 11.13 26.28
C SER A 297 1.56 12.52 26.84
N LYS A 298 2.26 12.90 27.92
CA LYS A 298 2.14 14.23 28.53
C LYS A 298 2.42 15.36 27.54
N TRP A 299 3.31 15.11 26.57
CA TRP A 299 3.65 16.06 25.51
C TRP A 299 2.43 16.45 24.65
N ILE A 300 1.55 15.49 24.31
CA ILE A 300 0.35 15.75 23.48
C ILE A 300 -0.85 16.22 24.31
N GLN A 301 -1.03 15.71 25.52
CA GLN A 301 -2.23 16.00 26.33
C GLN A 301 -2.33 17.45 26.81
N GLY A 302 -1.23 18.22 26.77
CA GLY A 302 -1.16 19.56 27.35
C GLY A 302 -1.97 20.66 26.65
N LYS A 303 -2.43 20.49 25.40
CA LYS A 303 -2.92 21.65 24.60
C LYS A 303 -4.34 21.61 24.04
N ARG A 304 -5.05 20.46 24.03
CA ARG A 304 -6.51 20.27 23.80
C ARG A 304 -6.71 18.86 23.26
N ALA A 305 -7.08 17.92 24.12
CA ALA A 305 -7.35 16.57 23.69
C ALA A 305 -8.70 16.50 22.95
N PRO A 306 -8.78 16.03 21.69
CA PRO A 306 -10.02 15.48 21.17
C PRO A 306 -10.53 14.39 22.12
N SER A 307 -11.85 14.19 22.08
CA SER A 307 -12.51 13.25 22.98
C SER A 307 -11.91 11.85 22.89
N GLU A 308 -11.44 11.30 24.00
CA GLU A 308 -10.72 10.01 24.08
C GLU A 308 -11.46 8.86 23.40
N TRP A 309 -12.80 8.87 23.47
CA TRP A 309 -13.62 7.84 22.84
C TRP A 309 -13.45 7.78 21.31
N LEU A 310 -13.15 8.91 20.64
CA LEU A 310 -12.93 8.92 19.18
C LEU A 310 -11.67 8.13 18.81
N TRP A 311 -10.60 8.27 19.61
CA TRP A 311 -9.38 7.47 19.44
C TRP A 311 -9.66 5.99 19.57
N LEU A 312 -10.41 5.61 20.60
CA LEU A 312 -10.79 4.21 20.84
C LEU A 312 -11.64 3.65 19.71
N VAL A 313 -12.61 4.42 19.20
CA VAL A 313 -13.45 4.00 18.07
C VAL A 313 -12.62 3.82 16.80
N CYS A 314 -11.76 4.79 16.43
CA CYS A 314 -10.90 4.66 15.27
C CYS A 314 -9.94 3.47 15.39
N PHE A 315 -9.31 3.30 16.56
CA PHE A 315 -8.41 2.18 16.84
C PHE A 315 -9.14 0.83 16.75
N ALA A 316 -10.31 0.70 17.41
CA ALA A 316 -11.09 -0.53 17.41
C ALA A 316 -11.59 -0.90 16.01
N LEU A 317 -12.14 0.07 15.25
CA LEU A 317 -12.58 -0.15 13.87
C LEU A 317 -11.42 -0.60 12.99
N LEU A 318 -10.24 -0.02 13.18
CA LEU A 318 -9.05 -0.42 12.43
C LEU A 318 -8.60 -1.84 12.80
N MET A 319 -8.50 -2.17 14.09
CA MET A 319 -8.13 -3.51 14.56
C MET A 319 -9.10 -4.57 14.02
N VAL A 320 -10.41 -4.33 14.14
CA VAL A 320 -11.44 -5.24 13.62
C VAL A 320 -11.30 -5.40 12.11
N SER A 321 -11.14 -4.31 11.37
CA SER A 321 -11.05 -4.35 9.91
C SER A 321 -9.76 -5.02 9.40
N VAL A 322 -8.67 -4.98 10.16
CA VAL A 322 -7.43 -5.65 9.78
C VAL A 322 -7.42 -7.12 10.22
N LEU A 323 -7.92 -7.44 11.42
CA LEU A 323 -7.78 -8.77 12.03
C LEU A 323 -8.90 -9.74 11.63
N VAL A 324 -10.15 -9.29 11.46
CA VAL A 324 -11.28 -10.18 11.11
C VAL A 324 -11.09 -10.92 9.78
N PRO A 325 -10.58 -10.28 8.69
CA PRO A 325 -10.38 -10.99 7.43
C PRO A 325 -9.12 -11.88 7.39
N VAL A 326 -8.42 -12.04 8.53
CA VAL A 326 -7.29 -12.96 8.63
C VAL A 326 -7.80 -14.40 8.57
N ASP A 327 -7.51 -15.07 7.46
CA ASP A 327 -7.88 -16.46 7.26
C ASP A 327 -6.99 -17.40 8.11
N LEU A 328 -7.54 -17.85 9.24
CA LEU A 328 -6.87 -18.76 10.18
C LEU A 328 -6.45 -20.10 9.55
N ALA A 329 -7.11 -20.53 8.46
CA ALA A 329 -6.73 -21.76 7.76
C ALA A 329 -5.33 -21.63 7.12
N LYS A 330 -4.91 -20.41 6.75
CA LYS A 330 -3.57 -20.15 6.18
C LYS A 330 -2.44 -20.31 7.19
N PHE A 331 -2.75 -20.44 8.47
CA PHE A 331 -1.78 -20.68 9.54
C PHE A 331 -1.67 -22.15 9.92
N GLY A 332 -2.49 -23.03 9.34
CA GLY A 332 -2.49 -24.47 9.63
C GLY A 332 -3.29 -24.87 10.87
N PHE A 333 -4.06 -23.95 11.47
CA PHE A 333 -4.88 -24.24 12.66
C PHE A 333 -6.18 -24.99 12.35
N ARG A 334 -6.56 -25.14 11.08
CA ARG A 334 -7.75 -25.90 10.69
C ARG A 334 -7.33 -27.20 10.02
N HIS A 335 -7.32 -28.29 10.79
CA HIS A 335 -7.54 -29.62 10.23
C HIS A 335 -8.97 -29.62 9.69
N ARG A 336 -9.12 -29.85 8.38
CA ARG A 336 -10.42 -30.27 7.88
C ARG A 336 -10.65 -31.69 8.45
N PRO A 337 -11.77 -31.95 9.13
CA PRO A 337 -12.16 -33.32 9.42
C PRO A 337 -12.32 -34.13 8.13
#